data_AF-A0A7U5PGK9-F1
#
_entry.id   AF-A0A7U5PGK9-F1
#
_cell.length_a   1.000
_cell.length_b   1.000
_cell.length_c   1.000
_cell.angle_alpha   90.00
_cell.angle_beta   90.00
_cell.angle_gamma   90.00
#
_symmetry.space_group_name_H-M   'P 1'
#
loop_
_entity.id
_entity.type
_entity.pdbx_description
1 polymer ?
#
loop_
_entity_poly.entity_id
_entity_poly.type
_entity_poly.pdbx_seq_one_letter_code
_entity_poly.pdbx_strand_id
1 'polypeptide(L)' 'MDNEKGFFEQAHPHIAQVIGMAVIELLADEVEVSRESIAEMIRLLHQGKDVDLAVELAIDVLWLPQKS' A
#
# COMPACT_ATOMS: atom_id res chain seq x y z
N MET A 1 -21.76 7.41 -4.96
CA MET A 1 -20.57 7.56 -5.82
C MET A 1 -19.71 8.77 -5.40
N ASP A 2 -19.99 9.44 -4.27
CA ASP A 2 -19.13 10.51 -3.70
C ASP A 2 -18.43 10.09 -2.40
N ASN A 3 -18.91 9.01 -1.80
CA ASN A 3 -18.50 8.45 -0.52
C ASN A 3 -17.18 7.67 -0.59
N GLU A 4 -16.85 7.06 -1.72
CA GLU A 4 -15.55 6.39 -1.93
C GLU A 4 -14.43 7.43 -2.09
N LYS A 5 -14.68 8.53 -2.81
CA LYS A 5 -13.70 9.62 -2.98
C LYS A 5 -13.30 10.26 -1.65
N GLY A 6 -14.27 10.61 -0.81
CA GLY A 6 -14.00 11.19 0.51
C GLY A 6 -13.31 10.23 1.49
N PHE A 7 -13.46 8.92 1.29
CA PHE A 7 -12.78 7.89 2.08
C PHE A 7 -11.30 7.77 1.72
N PHE A 8 -10.97 7.78 0.42
CA PHE A 8 -9.57 7.81 -0.03
C PHE A 8 -8.85 9.12 0.34
N GLU A 9 -9.56 10.27 0.32
CA GLU A 9 -8.98 11.56 0.72
C GLU A 9 -8.60 11.64 2.20
N GLN A 10 -9.36 10.99 3.09
CA GLN A 10 -9.09 10.96 4.53
C GLN A 10 -8.10 9.85 4.94
N ALA A 11 -8.12 8.69 4.26
CA ALA A 11 -7.18 7.58 4.52
C ALA A 11 -5.79 7.76 3.87
N HIS A 12 -5.63 8.78 3.01
CA HIS A 12 -4.44 9.02 2.19
C HIS A 12 -3.12 9.03 2.96
N PRO A 13 -2.98 9.68 4.14
CA PRO A 13 -1.70 9.74 4.84
C PRO A 13 -1.24 8.38 5.35
N HIS A 14 -2.16 7.54 5.85
CA HIS A 14 -1.80 6.25 6.42
C HIS A 14 -1.52 5.22 5.32
N ILE A 15 -2.27 5.25 4.22
CA ILE A 15 -1.98 4.44 3.02
C ILE A 15 -0.59 4.81 2.46
N ALA A 16 -0.31 6.11 2.31
CA ALA A 16 0.98 6.58 1.82
C ALA A 16 2.13 6.16 2.76
N GLN A 17 1.90 6.14 4.08
CA GLN A 17 2.88 5.66 5.05
C GLN A 17 3.18 4.17 4.88
N VAL A 18 2.15 3.32 4.76
CA VAL A 18 2.33 1.88 4.56
C VAL A 18 3.10 1.59 3.27
N ILE A 19 2.73 2.25 2.17
CA ILE A 19 3.44 2.14 0.89
C ILE A 19 4.88 2.65 1.01
N GLY A 20 5.07 3.81 1.64
CA GLY A 20 6.38 4.43 1.84
C GLY A 20 7.33 3.55 2.65
N MET A 21 6.84 2.90 3.71
CA MET A 21 7.61 1.93 4.48
C MET A 21 8.08 0.76 3.61
N ALA A 22 7.17 0.14 2.85
CA ALA A 22 7.52 -0.95 1.96
C ALA A 22 8.55 -0.55 0.89
N VAL A 23 8.43 0.65 0.33
CA VAL A 23 9.42 1.17 -0.64
C VAL A 23 10.79 1.38 0.02
N ILE A 24 10.83 1.92 1.25
CA ILE A 24 12.10 2.12 1.98
C ILE A 24 12.81 0.78 2.22
N GLU A 25 12.07 -0.25 2.64
CA GLU A 25 12.63 -1.59 2.85
C GLU A 25 13.18 -2.19 1.54
N LEU A 26 12.42 -2.11 0.45
CA LEU A 26 12.88 -2.60 -0.86
C LEU A 26 14.14 -1.86 -1.34
N LEU A 27 14.22 -0.54 -1.15
CA LEU A 27 15.40 0.24 -1.49
C LEU A 27 16.60 -0.10 -0.60
N ALA A 28 16.38 -0.36 0.69
CA ALA A 28 17.43 -0.76 1.62
C ALA A 28 18.00 -2.14 1.27
N ASP A 29 17.15 -3.05 0.78
CA ASP A 29 17.53 -4.40 0.34
C ASP A 29 18.02 -4.45 -1.12
N GLU A 30 18.13 -3.30 -1.80
CA GLU A 30 18.52 -3.18 -3.22
C GLU A 30 17.64 -4.00 -4.18
N VAL A 31 16.37 -4.20 -3.82
CA VAL A 31 15.37 -4.94 -4.61
C VAL A 31 14.67 -4.00 -5.59
N GLU A 32 14.29 -4.52 -6.77
CA GLU A 32 13.51 -3.78 -7.75
C GLU A 32 12.17 -3.29 -7.15
N VAL A 33 11.90 -1.99 -7.28
CA VAL A 33 10.65 -1.37 -6.83
C VAL A 33 9.62 -1.45 -7.95
N SER A 34 8.63 -2.34 -7.79
CA SER A 34 7.48 -2.53 -8.67
C SER A 34 6.19 -2.55 -7.86
N ARG A 35 5.03 -2.45 -8.52
CA ARG A 35 3.74 -2.49 -7.80
C ARG A 35 3.59 -3.83 -7.06
N GLU A 36 4.04 -4.89 -7.71
CA GLU A 36 4.06 -6.26 -7.20
C GLU A 36 5.01 -6.38 -6.00
N SER A 37 6.27 -5.91 -6.10
CA SER A 37 7.23 -6.04 -5.00
C SER A 37 6.83 -5.19 -3.79
N ILE A 38 6.24 -4.01 -4.00
CA ILE A 38 5.68 -3.19 -2.92
C ILE A 38 4.53 -3.94 -2.25
N ALA A 39 3.59 -4.52 -3.01
CA ALA A 39 2.45 -5.23 -2.43
C ALA A 39 2.89 -6.46 -1.61
N GLU A 40 3.90 -7.19 -2.09
CA GLU A 40 4.50 -8.32 -1.37
C GLU A 40 5.21 -7.87 -0.10
N MET A 41 5.99 -6.79 -0.16
CA MET A 41 6.68 -6.25 1.01
C MET A 41 5.69 -5.75 2.08
N ILE A 42 4.58 -5.10 1.68
CA ILE A 42 3.52 -4.70 2.61
C ILE A 42 2.97 -5.92 3.37
N ARG A 43 2.72 -7.04 2.66
CA ARG A 43 2.23 -8.29 3.26
C ARG A 43 3.26 -8.89 4.23
N LEU A 44 4.54 -8.86 3.88
CA LEU A 44 5.62 -9.34 4.76
C LEU A 44 5.70 -8.52 6.06
N LEU A 45 5.68 -7.18 5.94
CA LEU A 45 5.76 -6.27 7.09
C LEU A 45 4.58 -6.40 8.07
N HIS A 46 3.43 -6.90 7.59
CA HIS A 46 2.20 -7.04 8.37
C HIS A 46 1.79 -8.50 8.63
N GLN A 47 2.63 -9.47 8.26
CA GLN A 47 2.34 -10.89 8.49
C GLN A 47 2.18 -11.18 9.99
N GLY A 48 1.07 -11.82 10.36
CA GLY A 48 0.78 -12.20 11.75
C GLY A 48 0.40 -11.04 12.67
N LYS A 49 0.13 -9.85 12.12
CA LYS A 49 -0.47 -8.72 12.84
C LYS A 49 -1.96 -8.66 12.55
N ASP A 50 -2.73 -8.06 13.46
CA ASP A 50 -4.11 -7.66 13.16
C ASP A 50 -4.02 -6.59 12.06
N VAL A 51 -4.52 -6.92 10.86
CA VAL A 51 -4.27 -6.11 9.67
C VAL A 51 -5.18 -4.89 9.69
N ASP A 52 -4.59 -3.71 9.75
CA ASP A 52 -5.32 -2.44 9.69
C ASP A 52 -5.93 -2.25 8.29
N LEU A 53 -7.12 -1.65 8.23
CA LEU A 53 -7.80 -1.25 7.00
C LEU A 53 -6.89 -0.47 6.03
N ALA A 54 -5.94 0.32 6.53
CA ALA A 54 -4.98 1.01 5.68
C ALA A 54 -4.00 0.08 4.94
N VAL A 55 -3.68 -1.09 5.50
CA VAL A 55 -2.82 -2.09 4.86
C VAL A 55 -3.56 -2.74 3.69
N GLU A 56 -4.83 -3.10 3.90
CA GLU A 56 -5.67 -3.67 2.85
C GLU A 56 -5.84 -2.67 1.70
N LEU A 57 -6.16 -1.41 2.01
CA LEU A 57 -6.31 -0.37 1.00
C LEU A 57 -5.01 -0.04 0.27
N ALA A 58 -3.87 -0.07 0.96
CA ALA A 58 -2.57 0.12 0.31
C ALA A 58 -2.27 -0.98 -0.71
N ILE A 59 -2.62 -2.23 -0.39
CA ILE A 59 -2.53 -3.34 -1.33
C ILE A 59 -3.51 -3.11 -2.49
N ASP A 60 -4.78 -2.80 -2.22
CA ASP A 60 -5.79 -2.58 -3.26
C ASP A 60 -5.37 -1.49 -4.26
N VAL A 61 -4.84 -0.36 -3.78
CA VAL A 61 -4.31 0.72 -4.64
C VAL A 61 -3.25 0.22 -5.61
N LEU A 62 -2.39 -0.72 -5.20
CA LEU A 62 -1.36 -1.32 -6.05
C LEU A 62 -1.93 -2.28 -7.09
N TRP A 63 -3.10 -2.89 -6.84
CA TRP A 63 -3.78 -3.79 -7.77
C TRP A 63 -4.83 -3.12 -8.66
N LEU A 64 -5.27 -1.89 -8.34
CA LEU A 64 -6.24 -1.16 -9.16
C LEU A 64 -5.66 -0.91 -10.56
N PRO A 65 -6.37 -1.31 -11.63
CA PRO A 65 -5.95 -1.01 -13.00
C PRO A 65 -5.93 0.52 -13.17
N GLN A 66 -4.79 1.06 -13.63
CA GLN A 66 -4.73 2.46 -14.04
C GLN A 66 -5.74 2.63 -15.19
N LYS A 67 -6.70 3.55 -15.04
CA LYS A 67 -7.46 4.02 -16.19
C LYS A 67 -6.48 4.72 -17.13
N SER A 68 -6.10 4.04 -18.22
CA SER A 68 -5.41 4.63 -19.37
C SER A 68 -6.25 5.71 -20.04
#